data_AF-A0A315DKR1-F1
#
_entry.id   AF-A0A315DKR1-F1
#
_cell.length_a   1.000
_cell.length_b   1.000
_cell.length_c   1.000
_cell.angle_alpha   90.00
_cell.angle_beta   90.00
_cell.angle_gamma   90.00
#
_symmetry.space_group_name_H-M   'P 1'
#
loop_
_entity.id
_entity.type
_entity.pdbx_description
1 polymer ?
#
loop_
_entity_poly.entity_id
_entity_poly.type
_entity_poly.pdbx_seq_one_letter_code
_entity_poly.pdbx_strand_id
1 'polypeptide(L)'
;MVISRLCPHCGRSHETVRHALKELFIQDIPSHGKSVAIHLNVPRLRCKPCDQTFTATVPEIDTIRQMTERLVKWVGRQSLE
;
A
#
# COMPACT_ATOMS: atom_id res chain seq x y z
N MET A 1 7.66 -1.56 -10.95
CA MET A 1 7.16 -1.45 -9.57
C MET A 1 7.85 -2.49 -8.72
N VAL A 2 8.76 -2.09 -7.83
CA VAL A 2 9.53 -3.02 -7.00
C VAL A 2 8.72 -3.32 -5.75
N ILE A 3 8.24 -4.55 -5.62
CA ILE A 3 7.56 -5.01 -4.41
C ILE A 3 8.62 -5.52 -3.44
N SER A 4 8.75 -4.86 -2.28
CA SER A 4 9.64 -5.34 -1.23
C SER A 4 9.13 -6.69 -0.70
N ARG A 5 10.03 -7.67 -0.67
CA ARG A 5 9.78 -9.03 -0.15
C ARG A 5 10.36 -9.24 1.24
N LEU A 6 10.99 -8.22 1.83
CA LEU A 6 11.52 -8.30 3.17
C LEU A 6 10.36 -8.47 4.16
N CYS A 7 10.43 -9.50 4.98
CA CYS A 7 9.42 -9.74 5.99
C CYS A 7 9.51 -8.68 7.10
N PRO A 8 8.44 -7.90 7.37
CA PRO A 8 8.44 -6.90 8.43
C PRO A 8 8.42 -7.52 9.84
N HIS A 9 7.99 -8.79 9.96
CA HIS A 9 7.86 -9.47 11.26
C HIS A 9 9.19 -10.01 11.77
N CYS A 10 10.03 -10.57 10.89
CA CYS A 10 11.34 -11.09 11.28
C CYS A 10 12.51 -10.19 10.87
N GLY A 11 12.28 -9.19 10.01
CA GLY A 11 13.26 -8.16 9.61
C GLY A 11 14.45 -8.66 8.78
N ARG A 12 14.54 -9.97 8.49
CA ARG A 12 15.77 -10.58 7.93
C ARG A 12 15.57 -11.42 6.67
N SER A 13 14.37 -11.93 6.41
CA SER A 13 14.14 -12.86 5.30
C SER A 13 13.41 -12.22 4.13
N HIS A 14 13.92 -12.48 2.93
CA HIS A 14 13.24 -12.21 1.66
C HIS A 14 12.53 -13.46 1.09
N GLU A 15 12.65 -14.60 1.77
CA GLU A 15 12.06 -15.87 1.36
C GLU A 15 10.55 -15.87 1.61
N THR A 16 9.83 -15.28 0.67
CA THR A 16 8.39 -15.10 0.76
C THR A 16 7.68 -15.69 -0.44
N VAL A 17 6.52 -16.28 -0.18
CA VAL A 17 5.63 -16.84 -1.20
C VAL A 17 4.33 -16.06 -1.23
N ARG A 18 3.69 -15.99 -2.40
CA ARG A 18 2.35 -15.42 -2.50
C ARG A 18 1.38 -16.33 -1.76
N HIS A 19 0.62 -15.76 -0.84
CA HIS A 19 -0.36 -16.48 -0.04
C HIS A 19 -1.78 -16.12 -0.43
N ALA A 20 -2.06 -14.84 -0.67
CA ALA A 20 -3.38 -14.36 -1.08
C ALA A 20 -3.26 -13.04 -1.87
N LEU A 21 -4.40 -12.53 -2.31
CA LEU A 21 -4.57 -11.17 -2.81
C LEU A 21 -5.34 -10.34 -1.79
N LYS A 22 -5.07 -9.03 -1.78
CA LYS A 22 -5.85 -8.03 -1.07
C LYS A 22 -6.23 -6.94 -2.08
N GLU A 23 -7.53 -6.75 -2.26
CA GLU A 23 -8.06 -5.60 -2.99
C GLU A 23 -7.94 -4.35 -2.12
N LEU A 24 -7.45 -3.26 -2.71
CA LEU A 24 -7.37 -1.95 -2.10
C LEU A 24 -8.03 -0.92 -3.02
N PHE A 25 -8.86 -0.06 -2.43
CA PHE A 25 -9.44 1.11 -3.09
C PHE A 25 -8.74 2.35 -2.55
N ILE A 26 -7.85 2.93 -3.35
CA ILE A 26 -7.01 4.03 -2.91
C ILE A 26 -7.54 5.34 -3.48
N GLN A 27 -7.92 6.27 -2.62
CA GLN A 27 -8.32 7.61 -3.04
C GLN A 27 -7.12 8.39 -3.56
N ASP A 28 -7.36 9.21 -4.56
CA ASP A 28 -6.33 9.99 -5.22
C ASP A 28 -6.79 11.44 -5.45
N ILE A 29 -5.86 12.29 -5.90
CA ILE A 29 -6.15 13.70 -6.16
C ILE A 29 -7.34 13.83 -7.12
N PRO A 30 -8.34 14.68 -6.80
CA PRO A 30 -9.46 14.92 -7.68
C PRO A 30 -9.00 15.36 -9.07
N SER A 31 -9.65 14.84 -10.11
CA SER A 31 -9.38 15.21 -11.50
C SER A 31 -10.63 15.81 -12.11
N HIS A 32 -10.51 17.00 -12.71
CA HIS A 32 -11.63 17.75 -13.28
C HIS A 32 -12.82 17.93 -12.32
N GLY A 33 -12.53 18.20 -11.03
CA GLY A 33 -13.55 18.39 -10.00
C GLY A 33 -14.27 17.11 -9.57
N LYS A 34 -13.80 15.93 -9.98
CA LYS A 34 -14.37 14.63 -9.61
C LYS A 34 -13.41 13.85 -8.71
N SER A 35 -13.95 13.13 -7.74
CA SER A 35 -13.19 12.19 -6.91
C SER A 35 -12.63 11.06 -7.76
N VAL A 36 -11.34 10.73 -7.57
CA VAL A 36 -10.65 9.64 -8.26
C VAL A 36 -10.29 8.55 -7.24
N ALA A 37 -10.47 7.30 -7.63
CA ALA A 37 -10.03 6.14 -6.86
C ALA A 37 -9.27 5.16 -7.77
N ILE A 38 -8.22 4.55 -7.22
CA ILE A 38 -7.37 3.56 -7.86
C ILE A 38 -7.70 2.20 -7.24
N HIS A 39 -8.09 1.24 -8.06
CA HIS A 39 -8.30 -0.14 -7.61
C HIS A 39 -7.02 -0.95 -7.79
N LEU A 40 -6.51 -1.53 -6.70
CA LEU A 40 -5.25 -2.27 -6.69
C LEU A 40 -5.41 -3.67 -6.13
N ASN A 41 -4.87 -4.65 -6.85
CA ASN A 41 -4.72 -6.02 -6.37
C ASN A 41 -3.31 -6.22 -5.81
N VAL A 42 -3.17 -6.17 -4.49
CA VAL A 42 -1.88 -6.26 -3.81
C VAL A 42 -1.67 -7.67 -3.26
N PRO A 43 -0.51 -8.32 -3.50
CA PRO A 43 -0.26 -9.64 -2.93
C PRO A 43 -0.09 -9.58 -1.41
N ARG A 44 -0.76 -10.49 -0.70
CA ARG A 44 -0.36 -10.92 0.64
C ARG A 44 0.70 -11.99 0.51
N LEU A 45 1.84 -11.76 1.12
CA LEU A 45 2.98 -12.65 1.16
C LEU A 45 3.00 -13.41 2.48
N ARG A 46 3.52 -14.64 2.46
CA ARG A 46 3.85 -15.44 3.65
C ARG A 46 5.36 -15.64 3.69
N CYS A 47 5.96 -15.38 4.84
CA CYS A 47 7.38 -15.61 5.09
C CYS A 47 7.62 -17.09 5.36
N LYS A 48 8.54 -17.75 4.64
CA LYS A 48 8.82 -19.17 4.90
C LYS A 48 9.44 -19.41 6.28
N PRO A 49 10.41 -18.60 6.77
CA PRO A 49 11.05 -18.88 8.05
C PRO A 49 10.21 -18.61 9.31
N CYS A 50 9.44 -17.52 9.36
CA CYS A 50 8.65 -17.17 10.55
C CYS A 50 7.14 -17.43 10.40
N ASP A 51 6.73 -17.92 9.23
CA ASP A 51 5.36 -18.30 8.89
C ASP A 51 4.29 -17.19 8.91
N GLN A 52 4.70 -15.95 9.22
CA GLN A 52 3.81 -14.80 9.28
C GLN A 52 3.43 -14.31 7.88
N THR A 53 2.22 -13.75 7.79
CA THR A 53 1.71 -13.12 6.57
C THR A 53 1.77 -11.59 6.66
N PHE A 54 1.97 -10.95 5.52
CA PHE A 54 1.98 -9.49 5.42
C PHE A 54 1.58 -9.03 4.02
N THR A 55 1.01 -7.84 3.92
CA THR A 55 0.70 -7.23 2.62
C THR A 55 1.96 -6.62 2.04
N ALA A 56 2.23 -6.86 0.76
CA ALA A 56 3.32 -6.21 0.04
C ALA A 56 3.24 -4.68 0.13
N THR A 57 4.37 -4.02 0.37
CA THR A 57 4.44 -2.56 0.34
C THR A 57 4.18 -2.05 -1.08
N VAL A 58 3.27 -1.08 -1.19
CA VAL A 58 3.01 -0.35 -2.43
C VAL A 58 3.62 1.05 -2.27
N PRO A 59 4.53 1.48 -3.16
CA PRO A 59 5.12 2.81 -3.07
C PRO A 59 4.05 3.89 -3.25
N GLU A 60 4.26 5.05 -2.61
CA GLU A 60 3.41 6.25 -2.74
C GLU A 60 1.96 6.08 -2.28
N ILE A 61 1.68 5.06 -1.47
CA ILE A 61 0.34 4.79 -0.92
C ILE A 61 0.41 4.72 0.60
N ASP A 62 -0.35 5.59 1.25
CA ASP A 62 -0.69 5.45 2.65
C ASP A 62 -1.79 4.38 2.77
N THR A 63 -1.37 3.15 3.05
CA THR A 63 -2.29 2.02 3.19
C THR A 63 -3.17 2.09 4.44
N ILE A 64 -2.83 2.91 5.44
CA ILE A 64 -3.64 3.13 6.64
C ILE A 64 -4.81 4.05 6.30
N ARG A 65 -4.53 5.15 5.59
CA ARG A 65 -5.53 6.13 5.15
C ARG A 65 -6.24 5.75 3.86
N GLN A 66 -5.74 4.73 3.15
CA GLN A 66 -6.21 4.33 1.82
C GLN A 66 -6.17 5.50 0.82
N MET A 67 -5.08 6.25 0.84
CA MET A 67 -4.87 7.43 0.01
C MET A 67 -3.49 7.38 -0.66
N THR A 68 -3.35 7.99 -1.83
CA THR A 68 -2.01 8.29 -2.37
C THR A 68 -1.30 9.30 -1.48
N GLU A 69 0.03 9.19 -1.34
CA GLU A 69 0.82 10.17 -0.56
C GLU A 69 0.64 11.60 -1.09
N ARG A 70 0.46 11.74 -2.41
CA ARG A 70 0.19 13.03 -3.04
C ARG A 70 -1.16 13.63 -2.62
N LEU A 71 -2.20 12.80 -2.46
CA LEU A 71 -3.49 13.25 -1.91
C LEU A 71 -3.35 13.67 -0.45
N VAL A 72 -2.65 12.89 0.37
CA VAL A 72 -2.40 13.25 1.79
C VAL A 72 -1.71 14.61 1.90
N LYS A 73 -0.67 14.85 1.09
CA LYS A 73 0.03 16.14 1.05
C LYS A 73 -0.86 17.29 0.55
N TRP A 74 -1.75 17.02 -0.41
CA TRP A 74 -2.70 18.01 -0.94
C TRP A 74 -3.74 18.41 0.12
N VAL A 75 -4.38 17.44 0.78
CA VAL A 75 -5.35 17.70 1.86
C VAL A 75 -4.69 18.50 3.00
N GLY A 76 -3.46 18.12 3.39
CA GLY A 76 -2.72 18.83 4.44
C GLY A 76 -2.46 20.30 4.11
N ARG A 77 -2.20 20.65 2.84
CA ARG A 77 -2.04 22.05 2.42
C ARG A 77 -3.37 22.82 2.46
N GLN A 78 -4.46 22.21 2.01
CA GLN A 78 -5.79 22.83 1.99
C GLN A 78 -6.40 23.00 3.39
N SER A 79 -5.94 22.23 4.38
CA SER A 79 -6.45 22.33 5.76
C SER A 79 -5.84 23.49 6.56
N LEU A 80 -4.85 24.18 5.99
CA LEU A 80 -4.19 25.34 6.60
C LEU A 80 -4.75 26.68 6.08
N GLU A 81 -5.73 26.62 5.18
CA GLU A 81 -6.48 27.76 4.62
C GLU A 81 -7.87 27.83 5.28
#